data_AF-A0A924Q979-F1
#
_entry.id   AF-A0A924Q979-F1
#
_cell.length_a   1.000
_cell.length_b   1.000
_cell.length_c   1.000
_cell.angle_alpha   90.00
_cell.angle_beta   90.00
_cell.angle_gamma   90.00
#
_symmetry.space_group_name_H-M   'P 1'
#
loop_
_entity.id
_entity.type
_entity.pdbx_description
1 polymer ?
#
loop_
_entity_poly.entity_id
_entity_poly.type
_entity_poly.pdbx_seq_one_letter_code
_entity_poly.pdbx_strand_id
1 'polypeptide(L)'
;MIDLRSDTVTRPTAAMIAAMSAAPVGDDVWGDDPTVNRLQAMMAESTQKEAALFFPSGTQSNLAGLMAHCERGDEYIVGQMAHTYRWEGGGAAVL
;
A
#
# COMPACT_ATOMS: atom_id res chain seq x y z
N MET A 1 -14.22 -24.99 2.46
CA MET A 1 -13.12 -25.19 1.49
C MET A 1 -11.84 -24.74 2.18
N ILE A 2 -10.79 -25.58 2.19
CA ILE A 2 -9.49 -25.22 2.75
C ILE A 2 -8.64 -24.69 1.58
N ASP A 3 -8.17 -23.44 1.66
CA ASP A 3 -7.36 -22.81 0.62
C ASP A 3 -6.03 -22.37 1.24
N LEU A 4 -4.92 -22.98 0.80
CA LEU A 4 -3.57 -22.78 1.33
C LEU A 4 -2.63 -22.13 0.31
N ARG A 5 -3.16 -21.52 -0.76
CA ARG A 5 -2.35 -20.93 -1.83
C ARG A 5 -1.57 -19.69 -1.37
N SER A 6 -2.20 -18.84 -0.55
CA SER A 6 -1.62 -17.61 0.03
C SER A 6 -2.60 -17.05 1.06
N ASP A 7 -2.12 -16.23 1.98
CA ASP A 7 -2.90 -15.37 2.87
C ASP A 7 -3.75 -14.30 2.14
N THR A 8 -3.39 -13.94 0.91
CA THR A 8 -4.19 -13.02 0.05
C THR A 8 -5.57 -13.56 -0.31
N VAL A 9 -5.85 -14.85 -0.09
CA VAL A 9 -7.18 -15.45 -0.32
C VAL A 9 -8.19 -15.14 0.79
N THR A 10 -7.77 -14.43 1.84
CA THR A 10 -8.63 -14.00 2.94
C THR A 10 -9.83 -13.20 2.44
N ARG A 11 -10.94 -13.32 3.17
CA ARG A 11 -12.19 -12.58 2.90
C ARG A 11 -12.51 -11.70 4.10
N PRO A 12 -13.11 -10.52 3.90
CA PRO A 12 -13.48 -9.64 5.00
C PRO A 12 -14.48 -10.34 5.92
N THR A 13 -14.28 -10.18 7.23
CA THR A 13 -15.22 -10.69 8.25
C THR A 13 -16.49 -9.85 8.27
N ALA A 14 -17.57 -10.35 8.88
CA ALA A 14 -18.81 -9.59 9.01
C ALA A 14 -18.61 -8.24 9.72
N ALA A 15 -17.76 -8.19 10.75
CA ALA A 15 -17.42 -6.95 11.45
C ALA A 15 -16.66 -5.96 10.55
N MET A 16 -15.73 -6.46 9.72
CA MET A 16 -15.00 -5.64 8.75
C MET A 16 -15.96 -5.07 7.68
N ILE A 17 -16.88 -5.89 7.17
CA ILE A 17 -17.91 -5.43 6.21
C ILE A 17 -18.81 -4.36 6.83
N ALA A 18 -19.23 -4.54 8.09
CA ALA A 18 -20.03 -3.55 8.80
C ALA A 18 -19.28 -2.22 8.99
N ALA A 19 -17.98 -2.28 9.34
CA ALA A 19 -17.14 -1.10 9.47
C ALA A 19 -16.95 -0.38 8.13
N MET A 20 -16.70 -1.12 7.04
CA MET A 20 -16.60 -0.56 5.69
C MET A 20 -17.89 0.12 5.25
N SER A 21 -19.04 -0.51 5.50
CA SER A 21 -20.35 0.00 5.07
C SER A 21 -20.79 1.25 5.84
N ALA A 22 -20.30 1.41 7.08
CA ALA A 22 -20.63 2.55 7.94
C ALA A 22 -19.58 3.67 7.91
N ALA A 23 -18.47 3.48 7.21
CA ALA A 23 -17.37 4.44 7.16
C ALA A 23 -17.81 5.73 6.44
N PRO A 24 -17.57 6.92 7.03
CA PRO A 24 -17.74 8.17 6.29
C PRO A 24 -16.66 8.25 5.20
N VAL A 25 -17.04 8.69 4.01
CA VAL A 25 -16.17 8.77 2.83
C VAL A 25 -16.20 10.16 2.22
N GLY A 26 -15.19 10.49 1.43
CA GLY A 26 -15.06 11.75 0.72
C GLY A 26 -14.28 11.56 -0.58
N ASP A 27 -13.76 12.67 -1.10
CA ASP A 27 -12.86 12.63 -2.25
C ASP A 27 -11.41 12.72 -1.77
N ASP A 28 -10.69 11.61 -1.87
CA ASP A 28 -9.30 11.51 -1.40
C ASP A 28 -8.32 12.35 -2.23
N VAL A 29 -8.63 12.64 -3.50
CA VAL A 29 -7.79 13.52 -4.33
C VAL A 29 -7.80 14.95 -3.78
N TRP A 30 -8.92 15.38 -3.21
CA TRP A 30 -9.04 16.67 -2.52
C TRP A 30 -8.64 16.59 -1.04
N GLY A 31 -8.35 15.40 -0.51
CA GLY A 31 -7.98 15.18 0.88
C GLY A 31 -9.16 15.17 1.86
N ASP A 32 -10.39 15.05 1.35
CA ASP A 32 -11.61 15.19 2.15
C ASP A 32 -12.20 13.84 2.59
N ASP A 33 -11.52 12.71 2.34
CA ASP A 33 -11.95 11.40 2.85
C ASP A 33 -11.53 11.19 4.32
N PRO A 34 -12.46 11.25 5.29
CA PRO A 34 -12.11 11.15 6.71
C PRO A 34 -11.63 9.76 7.11
N THR A 35 -12.03 8.71 6.40
CA THR A 35 -11.63 7.34 6.72
C THR A 35 -10.21 7.07 6.26
N VAL A 36 -9.84 7.51 5.05
CA VAL A 36 -8.46 7.43 4.55
C VAL A 36 -7.52 8.26 5.43
N ASN A 37 -7.89 9.51 5.72
CA ASN A 37 -7.10 10.39 6.59
C ASN A 37 -6.83 9.77 7.97
N ARG A 38 -7.86 9.17 8.59
CA ARG A 38 -7.71 8.50 9.88
C ARG A 38 -6.78 7.29 9.78
N LEU A 39 -6.89 6.48 8.73
CA LEU A 39 -5.99 5.33 8.50
C LEU A 39 -4.55 5.80 8.37
N GLN A 40 -4.29 6.82 7.55
CA GLN A 40 -2.94 7.35 7.33
C GLN A 40 -2.35 7.93 8.62
N ALA A 41 -3.12 8.70 9.40
CA ALA A 41 -2.67 9.24 10.69
C ALA A 41 -2.32 8.13 11.69
N MET A 42 -3.16 7.10 11.79
CA MET A 42 -2.91 5.93 12.65
C MET A 42 -1.65 5.17 12.24
N MET A 43 -1.42 5.00 10.93
CA MET A 43 -0.23 4.34 10.41
C MET A 43 1.03 5.15 10.66
N ALA A 44 0.99 6.47 10.46
CA ALA A 44 2.10 7.37 10.75
C ALA A 44 2.47 7.33 12.25
N GLU A 45 1.48 7.40 13.14
CA GLU A 45 1.69 7.32 14.59
C GLU A 45 2.29 5.96 15.01
N SER A 46 1.66 4.86 14.58
CA SER A 46 2.11 3.51 14.96
C SER A 46 3.50 3.15 14.45
N THR A 47 3.93 3.73 13.33
CA THR A 47 5.26 3.50 12.73
C THR A 47 6.28 4.59 13.08
N GLN A 48 5.88 5.58 13.89
CA GLN A 48 6.70 6.72 14.29
C GLN A 48 7.28 7.48 13.08
N LYS A 49 6.44 7.71 12.07
CA LYS A 49 6.75 8.47 10.85
C LYS A 49 5.91 9.74 10.80
N GLU A 50 6.40 10.72 10.04
CA GLU A 50 5.71 12.02 9.88
C GLU A 50 4.41 11.88 9.07
N ALA A 51 4.37 10.94 8.12
CA ALA A 51 3.22 10.72 7.24
C ALA A 51 3.12 9.28 6.77
N ALA A 52 1.95 8.91 6.24
CA ALA A 52 1.68 7.66 5.54
C ALA A 52 0.69 7.91 4.39
N LEU A 53 0.68 7.02 3.39
CA LEU A 53 -0.22 7.07 2.24
C LEU A 53 -0.91 5.73 2.02
N PHE A 54 -2.20 5.76 1.69
CA PHE A 54 -2.96 4.56 1.32
C PHE A 54 -2.80 4.26 -0.18
N PHE A 55 -2.50 3.01 -0.51
CA PHE A 55 -2.36 2.56 -1.89
C PHE A 55 -3.27 1.35 -2.17
N PRO A 56 -3.81 1.21 -3.40
CA PRO A 56 -4.61 0.06 -3.80
C PRO A 56 -3.89 -1.30 -3.68
N SER A 57 -2.56 -1.33 -3.76
CA SER A 57 -1.78 -2.57 -3.69
C SER A 57 -0.36 -2.35 -3.17
N GLY A 58 0.25 -3.42 -2.65
CA GLY A 58 1.67 -3.42 -2.24
C GLY A 58 2.64 -3.14 -3.39
N THR A 59 2.31 -3.59 -4.61
CA THR A 59 3.09 -3.29 -5.81
C THR A 59 3.13 -1.79 -6.09
N GLN A 60 2.00 -1.09 -5.98
CA GLN A 60 1.96 0.34 -6.20
C GLN A 60 2.67 1.11 -5.08
N SER A 61 2.54 0.69 -3.81
CA SER A 61 3.24 1.35 -2.70
C SER A 61 4.77 1.21 -2.83
N ASN A 62 5.27 0.04 -3.26
CA ASN A 62 6.69 -0.16 -3.51
C ASN A 62 7.19 0.70 -4.68
N LEU A 63 6.46 0.73 -5.80
CA LEU A 63 6.81 1.57 -6.95
C LEU A 63 6.87 3.05 -6.56
N ALA A 64 5.86 3.55 -5.84
CA ALA A 64 5.85 4.93 -5.37
C ALA A 64 7.03 5.21 -4.43
N GLY A 65 7.37 4.29 -3.52
CA GLY A 65 8.53 4.40 -2.64
C GLY A 65 9.86 4.47 -3.41
N LEU A 66 10.04 3.60 -4.40
CA LEU A 66 11.24 3.61 -5.26
C LEU A 66 11.35 4.92 -6.04
N MET A 67 10.26 5.40 -6.65
CA MET A 67 10.25 6.67 -7.39
C MET A 67 10.44 7.90 -6.50
N ALA A 68 10.09 7.82 -5.21
CA ALA A 68 10.36 8.88 -4.24
C ALA A 68 11.82 8.90 -3.77
N HIS A 69 12.54 7.78 -3.88
CA HIS A 69 13.92 7.63 -3.43
C HIS A 69 14.97 7.70 -4.54
N CYS A 70 14.60 7.37 -5.77
CA CYS A 70 15.50 7.24 -6.91
C CYS A 70 14.97 8.05 -8.09
N GLU A 71 15.86 8.78 -8.75
CA GLU A 71 15.59 9.44 -10.02
C GLU A 71 15.92 8.53 -11.22
N ARG A 72 15.68 9.04 -12.42
CA ARG A 72 16.04 8.33 -13.64
C ARG A 72 17.56 8.24 -13.78
N GLY A 73 18.09 7.02 -13.85
CA GLY A 73 19.51 6.69 -13.91
C GLY A 73 20.10 6.25 -12.57
N ASP A 74 19.35 6.35 -11.47
CA ASP A 74 19.79 5.89 -10.16
C ASP A 74 19.71 4.36 -10.03
N GLU A 75 20.41 3.83 -9.03
CA GLU A 75 20.39 2.42 -8.67
C GLU A 75 19.74 2.23 -7.29
N TYR A 76 18.99 1.14 -7.14
CA TYR A 76 18.59 0.62 -5.83
C TYR A 76 19.13 -0.80 -5.65
N ILE A 77 19.87 -1.02 -4.57
CA ILE A 77 20.43 -2.34 -4.24
C ILE A 77 19.31 -3.19 -3.61
N VAL A 78 19.05 -4.36 -4.19
CA VAL A 78 17.94 -5.22 -3.79
C VAL A 78 18.30 -6.72 -3.88
N GLY A 79 17.65 -7.53 -3.05
CA GLY A 79 17.80 -9.00 -3.11
C GLY A 79 17.17 -9.59 -4.37
N GLN A 80 17.82 -10.61 -4.94
CA GLN A 80 17.38 -11.31 -6.16
C GLN A 80 15.97 -11.93 -6.07
N MET A 81 15.51 -12.20 -4.85
CA MET A 81 14.19 -12.78 -4.56
C MET A 81 13.25 -11.78 -3.87
N ALA A 82 13.57 -10.48 -3.86
CA ALA A 82 12.67 -9.47 -3.32
C ALA A 82 11.50 -9.23 -4.28
N HIS A 83 10.33 -8.93 -3.72
CA HIS A 83 9.11 -8.74 -4.51
C HIS A 83 9.21 -7.56 -5.48
N THR A 84 9.79 -6.45 -5.02
CA THR A 84 10.06 -5.23 -5.79
C THR A 84 10.92 -5.47 -7.04
N TYR A 85 11.78 -6.48 -6.99
CA TYR A 85 12.60 -6.87 -8.13
C TYR A 85 11.91 -7.93 -9.01
N ARG A 86 11.32 -8.96 -8.41
CA ARG A 86 10.97 -10.20 -9.11
C ARG A 86 9.51 -10.30 -9.56
N TRP A 87 8.55 -9.74 -8.82
CA TRP A 87 7.12 -10.01 -8.99
C TRP A 87 6.26 -8.75 -9.21
N GLU A 88 6.87 -7.60 -9.47
CA GLU A 88 6.19 -6.32 -9.68
C GLU A 88 6.24 -5.83 -11.14
N GLY A 89 6.40 -6.77 -12.08
CA GLY A 89 6.39 -6.46 -13.52
C GLY A 89 7.56 -5.60 -14.00
N GLY A 90 8.60 -5.45 -13.19
CA GLY A 90 9.77 -4.64 -13.53
C GLY A 90 9.52 -3.13 -13.48
N GLY A 91 8.51 -2.66 -12.76
CA GLY A 91 8.19 -1.22 -12.66
C GLY A 91 9.37 -0.34 -12.24
N ALA A 92 10.28 -0.87 -11.43
CA ALA A 92 11.52 -0.20 -11.03
C ALA A 92 12.48 0.10 -12.20
N ALA A 93 12.36 -0.56 -13.35
CA ALA A 93 13.22 -0.34 -14.52
C ALA A 93 12.89 0.96 -15.29
N VAL A 94 11.88 1.72 -14.85
CA VAL A 94 11.63 3.09 -15.34
C VAL A 94 12.62 4.10 -14.76
N LEU A 95 13.24 3.74 -13.62
CA LEU A 95 14.34 4.46 -13.01
C LEU A 95 15.59 4.24 -13.87
#